data_AF-A0A1Z9KFA7-F1
#
_entry.id   AF-A0A1Z9KFA7-F1
#
_cell.length_a   1.000
_cell.length_b   1.000
_cell.length_c   1.000
_cell.angle_alpha   90.00
_cell.angle_beta   90.00
_cell.angle_gamma   90.00
#
_symmetry.space_group_name_H-M   'P 1'
#
loop_
_entity.id
_entity.type
_entity.pdbx_description
1 polymer ?
#
loop_
_entity_poly.entity_id
_entity_poly.type
_entity_poly.pdbx_seq_one_letter_code
_entity_poly.pdbx_strand_id
1 'polypeptide(L)'
;MTHEIKPCDVILVEGRTRISEGIRFLTNSAWTHACLYIGRTYDIQDQTVRKIVSDKYMGEPDDQLIIESVIGEGTIIRSLDTYRDEHMRICRPSKLSFRDMPKVIRHAAEQIGKDYNLRQIFDLARFLLPWYILPKKWASSLFKKNGSRSTKTVCSTMIAESFASAGYPILPLVKHSEAGIPQLFRRNPKLCTPSDFDFSPYFDVIKYSFVDFYQADYELFPWSSDSLLESEENDFFIDPKDA
;
A
#
# COMPACT_ATOMS: atom_id res chain seq x y z
N MET A 1 4.11 14.83 11.00
CA MET A 1 3.42 13.55 10.72
C MET A 1 3.06 12.74 11.99
N THR A 2 2.87 13.36 13.17
CA THR A 2 2.95 12.60 14.44
C THR A 2 1.64 12.00 14.97
N HIS A 3 0.45 12.42 14.49
CA HIS A 3 -0.81 12.05 15.15
C HIS A 3 -1.85 11.30 14.29
N GLU A 4 -1.76 11.40 12.96
CA GLU A 4 -2.80 10.80 12.10
C GLU A 4 -2.62 9.29 11.91
N ILE A 5 -1.40 8.78 11.75
CA ILE A 5 -1.17 7.36 11.44
C ILE A 5 -1.33 6.46 12.68
N LYS A 6 -1.90 5.27 12.48
CA LYS A 6 -2.21 4.29 13.55
C LYS A 6 -1.73 2.89 13.18
N PRO A 7 -1.30 2.06 14.15
CA PRO A 7 -0.91 0.69 13.88
C PRO A 7 -1.98 -0.07 13.09
N CYS A 8 -1.53 -0.92 12.17
CA CYS A 8 -2.33 -1.61 11.15
C CYS A 8 -2.81 -0.75 9.97
N ASP A 9 -2.51 0.56 9.93
CA ASP A 9 -2.69 1.32 8.70
C ASP A 9 -1.82 0.72 7.57
N VAL A 10 -2.43 0.56 6.40
CA VAL A 10 -1.73 0.21 5.17
C VAL A 10 -1.42 1.50 4.43
N ILE A 11 -0.15 1.75 4.15
CA ILE A 11 0.28 2.93 3.42
C ILE A 11 0.52 2.51 1.97
N LEU A 12 -0.21 3.14 1.05
CA LEU A 12 0.01 3.00 -0.38
C LEU A 12 0.99 4.06 -0.85
N VAL A 13 1.93 3.66 -1.69
CA VAL A 13 3.01 4.52 -2.20
C VAL A 13 2.98 4.51 -3.72
N GLU A 14 2.97 5.71 -4.31
CA GLU A 14 3.22 5.92 -5.73
C GLU A 14 4.73 5.93 -5.98
N GLY A 15 5.31 4.74 -6.15
CA GLY A 15 6.73 4.61 -6.45
C GLY A 15 7.08 5.09 -7.87
N ARG A 16 8.32 5.53 -8.04
CA ARG A 16 8.86 6.06 -9.30
C ARG A 16 9.92 5.17 -9.96
N THR A 17 10.06 3.93 -9.49
CA THR A 17 11.03 2.99 -10.06
C THR A 17 10.53 2.40 -11.39
N ARG A 18 11.42 1.82 -12.20
CA ARG A 18 11.00 1.07 -13.42
C ARG A 18 10.03 -0.07 -13.10
N ILE A 19 10.19 -0.70 -11.94
CA ILE A 19 9.27 -1.73 -11.46
C ILE A 19 7.88 -1.12 -11.21
N SER A 20 7.85 0.07 -10.60
CA SER A 20 6.63 0.82 -10.34
C SER A 20 5.84 1.10 -11.63
N GLU A 21 6.51 1.47 -12.73
CA GLU A 21 5.86 1.67 -14.03
C GLU A 21 5.13 0.41 -14.53
N GLY A 22 5.76 -0.76 -14.42
CA GLY A 22 5.16 -2.04 -14.80
C GLY A 22 3.95 -2.40 -13.94
N ILE A 23 4.03 -2.15 -12.63
CA ILE A 23 2.89 -2.36 -11.72
C ILE A 23 1.75 -1.41 -12.07
N ARG A 24 2.05 -0.13 -12.33
CA ARG A 24 1.06 0.87 -12.75
C ARG A 24 0.33 0.44 -14.01
N PHE A 25 1.07 -0.02 -15.02
CA PHE A 25 0.50 -0.53 -16.27
C PHE A 25 -0.38 -1.78 -16.06
N LEU A 26 0.07 -2.73 -15.25
CA LEU A 26 -0.64 -4.00 -15.03
C LEU A 26 -1.89 -3.86 -14.15
N THR A 27 -1.85 -2.96 -13.18
CA THR A 27 -2.94 -2.75 -12.21
C THR A 27 -3.88 -1.62 -12.61
N ASN A 28 -3.48 -0.79 -13.58
CA ASN A 28 -4.18 0.44 -13.94
C ASN A 28 -4.43 1.34 -12.71
N SER A 29 -3.41 1.46 -11.85
CA SER A 29 -3.46 2.17 -10.57
C SER A 29 -2.15 2.93 -10.36
N ALA A 30 -2.23 4.14 -9.78
CA ALA A 30 -1.05 4.90 -9.36
C ALA A 30 -0.31 4.22 -8.18
N TRP A 31 -1.02 3.43 -7.37
CA TRP A 31 -0.43 2.73 -6.22
C TRP A 31 0.41 1.54 -6.68
N THR A 32 1.73 1.70 -6.61
CA THR A 32 2.67 0.67 -7.08
C THR A 32 3.25 -0.16 -5.96
N HIS A 33 3.14 0.32 -4.72
CA HIS A 33 3.69 -0.33 -3.55
C HIS A 33 2.80 -0.14 -2.33
N ALA A 34 2.97 -1.01 -1.34
CA ALA A 34 2.23 -0.94 -0.09
C ALA A 34 3.11 -1.41 1.08
N CYS A 35 3.01 -0.73 2.23
CA CYS A 35 3.64 -1.13 3.47
C CYS A 35 2.65 -1.10 4.64
N LEU A 36 2.93 -1.87 5.68
CA LEU A 36 2.10 -1.95 6.90
C LEU A 36 2.76 -1.14 8.01
N TYR A 37 2.07 -0.15 8.56
CA TYR A 37 2.55 0.59 9.72
C TYR A 37 2.31 -0.17 11.02
N ILE A 38 3.35 -0.26 11.86
CA ILE A 38 3.30 -1.04 13.11
C ILE A 38 3.47 -0.21 14.38
N GLY A 39 3.60 1.10 14.27
CA GLY A 39 3.90 1.99 15.40
C GLY A 39 5.40 2.22 15.59
N ARG A 40 5.79 2.69 16.78
CA ARG A 40 7.18 2.81 17.19
C ARG A 40 7.59 1.62 18.05
N THR A 41 8.89 1.41 18.24
CA THR A 41 9.41 0.26 19.01
C THR A 41 8.81 0.16 20.41
N TYR A 42 8.65 1.29 21.09
CA TYR A 42 8.10 1.33 22.45
C TYR A 42 6.58 1.10 22.50
N ASP A 43 5.83 1.46 21.44
CA ASP A 43 4.38 1.28 21.35
C ASP A 43 3.97 -0.19 21.18
N ILE A 44 4.89 -1.05 20.72
CA ILE A 44 4.64 -2.47 20.45
C ILE A 44 4.54 -3.24 21.78
N GLN A 45 3.32 -3.55 22.22
CA GLN A 45 3.08 -4.27 23.48
C GLN A 45 3.48 -5.76 23.42
N ASP A 46 3.40 -6.38 22.25
CA ASP A 46 3.72 -7.79 22.06
C ASP A 46 5.23 -8.03 22.17
N GLN A 47 5.65 -8.79 23.19
CA GLN A 47 7.06 -9.05 23.46
C GLN A 47 7.77 -9.82 22.34
N THR A 48 7.06 -10.73 21.66
CA THR A 48 7.62 -11.47 20.52
C THR A 48 7.88 -10.54 19.35
N VAL A 49 6.91 -9.67 19.04
CA VAL A 49 7.07 -8.67 17.98
C VAL A 49 8.18 -7.69 18.34
N ARG A 50 8.20 -7.17 19.57
CA ARG A 50 9.23 -6.23 20.02
C ARG A 50 10.62 -6.84 19.91
N LYS A 51 10.79 -8.13 20.24
CA LYS A 51 12.05 -8.85 20.05
C LYS A 51 12.45 -8.92 18.58
N ILE A 52 11.54 -9.35 17.69
CA ILE A 52 11.80 -9.41 16.25
C ILE A 52 12.21 -8.03 15.71
N VAL A 53 11.49 -6.98 16.10
CA VAL A 53 11.78 -5.59 15.69
C VAL A 53 13.14 -5.16 16.21
N SER A 54 13.44 -5.35 17.49
CA SER A 54 14.71 -4.94 18.09
C SER A 54 15.91 -5.70 17.51
N ASP A 55 15.73 -6.98 17.15
CA ASP A 55 16.78 -7.82 16.55
C ASP A 55 17.05 -7.43 15.08
N LYS A 56 16.08 -6.84 14.38
CA LYS A 56 16.13 -6.61 12.93
C LYS A 56 16.23 -5.14 12.52
N TYR A 57 15.83 -4.22 13.40
CA TYR A 57 15.83 -2.79 13.14
C TYR A 57 16.89 -2.10 14.01
N MET A 58 17.83 -1.41 13.37
CA MET A 58 18.97 -0.75 14.01
C MET A 58 18.84 0.77 14.09
N GLY A 59 17.65 1.32 13.81
CA GLY A 59 17.38 2.76 13.87
C GLY A 59 17.01 3.25 15.26
N GLU A 60 16.45 4.47 15.34
CA GLU A 60 16.10 5.08 16.61
C GLU A 60 14.80 4.48 17.18
N PRO A 61 14.67 4.37 18.51
CA PRO A 61 13.45 3.81 19.13
C PRO A 61 12.16 4.58 18.80
N ASP A 62 12.29 5.88 18.52
CA ASP A 62 11.20 6.81 18.21
C ASP A 62 10.77 6.79 16.73
N ASP A 63 11.50 6.06 15.89
CA ASP A 63 11.19 5.93 14.47
C ASP A 63 9.81 5.29 14.27
N GLN A 64 9.05 5.87 13.36
CA GLN A 64 7.76 5.34 12.91
C GLN A 64 8.03 4.14 11.98
N LEU A 65 7.70 2.92 12.42
CA LEU A 65 8.13 1.72 11.72
C LEU A 65 7.08 1.17 10.76
N ILE A 66 7.57 0.69 9.61
CA ILE A 66 6.79 -0.02 8.60
C ILE A 66 7.40 -1.40 8.32
N ILE A 67 6.54 -2.36 7.99
CA ILE A 67 6.92 -3.67 7.45
C ILE A 67 6.46 -3.76 6.01
N GLU A 68 7.35 -4.20 5.13
CA GLU A 68 7.06 -4.33 3.71
C GLU A 68 7.92 -5.40 3.05
N SER A 69 7.46 -5.88 1.90
CA SER A 69 8.22 -6.82 1.09
C SER A 69 8.76 -6.11 -0.14
N VAL A 70 10.08 -6.07 -0.25
CA VAL A 70 10.81 -5.39 -1.33
C VAL A 70 11.52 -6.40 -2.21
N ILE A 71 11.46 -6.14 -3.51
CA ILE A 71 12.07 -7.00 -4.53
C ILE A 71 13.58 -6.98 -4.37
N GLY A 72 14.18 -8.16 -4.19
CA GLY A 72 15.63 -8.32 -3.98
C GLY A 72 16.06 -8.25 -2.51
N GLU A 73 15.23 -7.71 -1.62
CA GLU A 73 15.54 -7.57 -0.18
C GLU A 73 14.68 -8.51 0.70
N GLY A 74 13.58 -9.04 0.17
CA GLY A 74 12.65 -9.86 0.95
C GLY A 74 11.72 -9.00 1.81
N THR A 75 11.22 -9.56 2.91
CA THR A 75 10.42 -8.77 3.88
C THR A 75 11.32 -8.12 4.89
N ILE A 76 11.22 -6.81 5.02
CA ILE A 76 12.08 -6.02 5.88
C ILE A 76 11.26 -5.02 6.71
N ILE A 77 11.95 -4.44 7.69
CA ILE A 77 11.45 -3.37 8.54
C ILE A 77 12.31 -2.13 8.32
N ARG A 78 11.67 -0.97 8.19
CA ARG A 78 12.37 0.32 8.04
C ARG A 78 11.55 1.47 8.62
N SER A 79 12.15 2.65 8.70
CA SER A 79 11.43 3.88 9.06
C SER A 79 10.50 4.30 7.92
N LEU A 80 9.29 4.74 8.27
CA LEU A 80 8.34 5.40 7.38
C LEU A 80 8.97 6.59 6.65
N ASP A 81 9.97 7.22 7.25
CA ASP A 81 10.70 8.35 6.69
C ASP A 81 11.35 8.04 5.33
N THR A 82 11.55 6.76 5.02
CA THR A 82 11.99 6.29 3.69
C THR A 82 11.09 6.81 2.55
N TYR A 83 9.81 7.08 2.83
CA TYR A 83 8.82 7.55 1.86
C TYR A 83 8.44 9.03 2.05
N ARG A 84 9.26 9.83 2.75
CA ARG A 84 8.97 11.25 3.05
C ARG A 84 8.59 12.08 1.81
N ASP A 85 9.29 11.86 0.69
CA ASP A 85 9.14 12.63 -0.54
C ASP A 85 8.23 11.96 -1.59
N GLU A 86 7.58 10.85 -1.23
CA GLU A 86 6.70 10.10 -2.11
C GLU A 86 5.23 10.46 -1.91
N HIS A 87 4.42 10.30 -2.97
CA HIS A 87 2.98 10.44 -2.83
C HIS A 87 2.41 9.22 -2.11
N MET A 88 1.72 9.48 -0.99
CA MET A 88 1.20 8.44 -0.11
C MET A 88 -0.30 8.56 0.11
N ARG A 89 -0.91 7.42 0.42
CA ARG A 89 -2.29 7.33 0.92
C ARG A 89 -2.36 6.36 2.07
N ILE A 90 -3.09 6.72 3.12
CA ILE A 90 -3.31 5.86 4.27
C ILE A 90 -4.65 5.13 4.06
N CYS A 91 -4.60 3.81 4.03
CA CYS A 91 -5.76 2.92 4.05
C CYS A 91 -5.86 2.33 5.46
N ARG A 92 -6.82 2.83 6.24
CA ARG A 92 -7.04 2.41 7.62
C ARG A 92 -8.10 1.32 7.70
N PRO A 93 -7.84 0.15 8.30
CA PRO A 93 -8.86 -0.89 8.41
C PRO A 93 -10.00 -0.45 9.35
N SER A 94 -11.18 -0.24 8.79
CA SER A 94 -12.37 0.20 9.51
C SER A 94 -12.85 -0.91 10.45
N LYS A 95 -13.07 -0.58 11.73
CA LYS A 95 -13.60 -1.50 12.75
C LYS A 95 -12.74 -2.76 12.99
N LEU A 96 -11.43 -2.73 12.69
CA LEU A 96 -10.52 -3.78 13.16
C LEU A 96 -10.49 -3.80 14.69
N SER A 97 -10.75 -4.95 15.30
CA SER A 97 -10.84 -5.04 16.75
C SER A 97 -9.47 -4.93 17.41
N PHE A 98 -9.42 -4.36 18.62
CA PHE A 98 -8.20 -4.33 19.44
C PHE A 98 -7.61 -5.72 19.71
N ARG A 99 -8.42 -6.79 19.64
CA ARG A 99 -7.96 -8.18 19.80
C ARG A 99 -7.32 -8.74 18.54
N ASP A 100 -7.64 -8.18 17.38
CA ASP A 100 -7.18 -8.64 16.07
C ASP A 100 -5.98 -7.83 15.57
N MET A 101 -5.85 -6.56 15.95
CA MET A 101 -4.68 -5.73 15.63
C MET A 101 -3.34 -6.43 15.94
N PRO A 102 -3.13 -7.03 17.14
CA PRO A 102 -1.88 -7.72 17.44
C PRO A 102 -1.63 -8.93 16.55
N LYS A 103 -2.68 -9.62 16.06
CA LYS A 103 -2.53 -10.77 15.16
C LYS A 103 -1.99 -10.35 13.80
N VAL A 104 -2.49 -9.24 13.26
CA VAL A 104 -2.02 -8.67 12.00
C VAL A 104 -0.55 -8.28 12.10
N ILE A 105 -0.20 -7.51 13.13
CA ILE A 105 1.18 -7.04 13.35
C ILE A 105 2.12 -8.22 13.61
N ARG A 106 1.72 -9.18 14.45
CA ARG A 106 2.53 -10.38 14.73
C ARG A 106 2.80 -11.19 13.48
N HIS A 107 1.78 -11.47 12.68
CA HIS A 107 1.95 -12.21 11.44
C HIS A 107 2.91 -11.51 10.48
N ALA A 108 2.80 -10.19 10.33
CA ALA A 108 3.70 -9.39 9.49
C ALA A 108 5.15 -9.43 10.01
N ALA A 109 5.35 -9.26 11.33
CA ALA A 109 6.67 -9.33 11.95
C ALA A 109 7.33 -10.70 11.77
N GLU A 110 6.56 -11.79 11.89
CA GLU A 110 7.05 -13.15 11.63
C GLU A 110 7.45 -13.41 10.18
N GLN A 111 7.12 -12.52 9.23
CA GLN A 111 7.61 -12.59 7.85
C GLN A 111 8.96 -11.90 7.65
N ILE A 112 9.42 -11.05 8.57
CA ILE A 112 10.68 -10.31 8.43
C ILE A 112 11.85 -11.28 8.23
N GLY A 113 12.66 -11.02 7.22
CA GLY A 113 13.80 -11.83 6.80
C GLY A 113 13.46 -13.01 5.90
N LYS A 114 12.19 -13.23 5.54
CA LYS A 114 11.83 -14.23 4.53
C LYS A 114 12.04 -13.69 3.12
N ASP A 115 12.78 -14.46 2.33
CA ASP A 115 12.91 -14.24 0.90
C ASP A 115 11.58 -14.54 0.19
N TYR A 116 11.25 -13.71 -0.79
CA TYR A 116 10.10 -13.95 -1.65
C TYR A 116 10.50 -14.64 -2.96
N ASN A 117 9.60 -15.51 -3.42
CA ASN A 117 9.81 -16.31 -4.61
C ASN A 117 9.93 -15.43 -5.86
N LEU A 118 11.14 -15.38 -6.42
CA LEU A 118 11.51 -14.55 -7.58
C LEU A 118 10.72 -14.87 -8.86
N ARG A 119 9.94 -15.97 -8.90
CA ARG A 119 9.11 -16.33 -10.07
C ARG A 119 8.12 -15.23 -10.47
N GLN A 120 7.59 -14.48 -9.49
CA GLN A 120 6.70 -13.35 -9.76
C GLN A 120 7.43 -12.16 -10.42
N ILE A 121 8.72 -12.00 -10.11
CA ILE A 121 9.60 -10.95 -10.65
C ILE A 121 9.91 -11.21 -12.12
N PHE A 122 10.13 -12.47 -12.52
CA PHE A 122 10.36 -12.82 -13.94
C PHE A 122 9.17 -12.49 -14.83
N ASP A 123 7.94 -12.71 -14.33
CA ASP A 123 6.74 -12.35 -15.08
C ASP A 123 6.59 -10.83 -15.22
N LEU A 124 6.89 -10.05 -14.17
CA LEU A 124 6.87 -8.59 -14.20
C LEU A 124 7.99 -8.00 -15.08
N ALA A 125 9.23 -8.50 -14.94
CA ALA A 125 10.38 -8.09 -15.73
C ALA A 125 10.17 -8.31 -17.24
N ARG A 126 9.41 -9.34 -17.62
CA ARG A 126 9.00 -9.59 -19.01
C ARG A 126 8.06 -8.50 -19.56
N PHE A 127 7.28 -7.81 -18.72
CA PHE A 127 6.45 -6.67 -19.17
C PHE A 127 7.24 -5.36 -19.25
N LEU A 128 8.32 -5.23 -18.47
CA LEU A 128 9.21 -4.07 -18.46
C LEU A 128 10.22 -4.06 -19.62
N LEU A 129 10.35 -5.20 -20.31
CA LEU A 129 11.22 -5.35 -21.48
C LEU A 129 10.41 -5.16 -22.78
N PRO A 130 10.92 -4.40 -23.76
CA PRO A 130 10.25 -4.26 -25.03
C PRO A 130 9.99 -5.63 -25.67
N TRP A 131 8.76 -5.88 -26.13
CA TRP A 131 8.35 -7.18 -26.68
C TRP A 131 9.23 -7.67 -27.85
N TYR A 132 9.94 -6.76 -28.54
CA TYR A 132 10.87 -7.09 -29.61
C TYR A 132 12.22 -7.67 -29.14
N ILE A 133 12.57 -7.55 -27.85
CA ILE A 133 13.80 -8.09 -27.25
C ILE A 133 13.57 -9.49 -26.64
N LEU A 134 12.31 -9.88 -26.44
CA LEU A 134 11.96 -11.08 -25.68
C LEU A 134 11.85 -12.33 -26.59
N PRO A 135 12.46 -13.48 -26.22
CA PRO A 135 12.35 -14.71 -26.99
C PRO A 135 10.89 -15.16 -27.13
N LYS A 136 10.44 -15.57 -28.33
CA LYS A 136 9.06 -16.07 -28.56
C LYS A 136 8.64 -17.21 -27.61
N LYS A 137 9.61 -17.97 -27.10
CA LYS A 137 9.40 -19.08 -26.14
C LYS A 137 9.08 -18.61 -24.71
N TRP A 138 9.36 -17.33 -24.39
CA TRP A 138 9.06 -16.71 -23.10
C TRP A 138 7.63 -16.13 -23.03
N ALA A 139 6.87 -16.22 -24.13
CA ALA A 139 5.43 -16.00 -24.12
C ALA A 139 4.79 -17.09 -23.24
N SER A 140 4.74 -16.84 -21.94
CA SER A 140 4.26 -17.83 -20.97
C SER A 140 2.77 -18.10 -21.17
N SER A 141 2.32 -19.25 -20.66
CA SER A 141 0.91 -19.67 -20.66
C SER A 141 -0.01 -18.78 -19.81
N LEU A 142 0.47 -17.62 -19.33
CA LEU A 142 -0.36 -16.55 -18.76
C LEU A 142 -1.44 -16.05 -19.74
N PHE A 143 -1.29 -16.31 -21.04
CA PHE A 143 -2.33 -16.09 -22.05
C PHE A 143 -3.28 -17.28 -22.28
N LYS A 144 -3.08 -18.43 -21.62
CA LYS A 144 -3.82 -19.67 -21.88
C LYS A 144 -4.91 -20.04 -20.86
N LYS A 145 -5.30 -19.14 -19.95
CA LYS A 145 -6.44 -19.44 -19.06
C LYS A 145 -7.18 -18.18 -18.58
N ASN A 146 -8.34 -17.95 -19.20
CA ASN A 146 -9.56 -17.32 -18.69
C ASN A 146 -9.45 -16.01 -17.85
N GLY A 147 -9.86 -14.90 -18.46
CA GLY A 147 -10.91 -14.00 -17.92
C GLY A 147 -10.61 -13.09 -16.72
N SER A 148 -9.52 -13.26 -15.98
CA SER A 148 -9.17 -12.36 -14.87
C SER A 148 -7.66 -12.17 -14.82
N ARG A 149 -7.17 -11.02 -15.29
CA ARG A 149 -5.77 -10.59 -15.11
C ARG A 149 -5.51 -10.45 -13.61
N SER A 150 -4.99 -11.49 -12.98
CA SER A 150 -4.58 -11.41 -11.59
C SER A 150 -3.10 -11.03 -11.54
N THR A 151 -2.87 -9.74 -11.33
CA THR A 151 -1.54 -9.19 -11.04
C THR A 151 -1.17 -9.60 -9.62
N LYS A 152 -0.03 -10.28 -9.47
CA LYS A 152 0.50 -10.71 -8.16
C LYS A 152 1.60 -9.74 -7.76
N THR A 153 1.42 -9.02 -6.66
CA THR A 153 2.46 -8.14 -6.10
C THR A 153 2.92 -8.69 -4.75
N VAL A 154 4.24 -8.66 -4.55
CA VAL A 154 4.90 -9.27 -3.39
C VAL A 154 4.53 -8.54 -2.10
N CYS A 155 4.60 -7.20 -2.11
CA CYS A 155 4.29 -6.33 -0.97
C CYS A 155 2.85 -6.49 -0.47
N SER A 156 1.85 -6.42 -1.34
CA SER A 156 0.44 -6.58 -0.98
C SER A 156 0.07 -8.00 -0.54
N THR A 157 0.79 -9.02 -0.99
CA THR A 157 0.57 -10.41 -0.57
C THR A 157 0.84 -10.58 0.92
N MET A 158 2.00 -10.11 1.40
CA MET A 158 2.38 -10.18 2.82
C MET A 158 1.34 -9.48 3.71
N ILE A 159 0.92 -8.29 3.31
CA ILE A 159 -0.09 -7.50 4.04
C ILE A 159 -1.43 -8.23 4.03
N ALA A 160 -1.85 -8.74 2.87
CA ALA A 160 -3.10 -9.48 2.72
C ALA A 160 -3.14 -10.78 3.54
N GLU A 161 -2.02 -11.50 3.63
CA GLU A 161 -1.86 -12.67 4.49
C GLU A 161 -1.89 -12.30 5.99
N SER A 162 -1.41 -11.10 6.34
CA SER A 162 -1.44 -10.59 7.71
C SER A 162 -2.85 -10.22 8.18
N PHE A 163 -3.65 -9.50 7.38
CA PHE A 163 -5.07 -9.26 7.71
C PHE A 163 -5.89 -10.54 7.76
N ALA A 164 -5.56 -11.46 6.87
CA ALA A 164 -6.12 -12.78 6.82
C ALA A 164 -5.90 -13.63 8.08
N SER A 165 -4.77 -13.47 8.76
CA SER A 165 -4.48 -14.19 10.02
C SER A 165 -5.43 -13.76 11.14
N ALA A 166 -5.92 -12.52 11.06
CA ALA A 166 -6.97 -11.95 11.91
C ALA A 166 -8.39 -12.26 11.41
N GLY A 167 -8.56 -12.93 10.27
CA GLY A 167 -9.87 -13.14 9.63
C GLY A 167 -10.49 -11.86 9.06
N TYR A 168 -9.69 -10.80 8.88
CA TYR A 168 -10.16 -9.51 8.39
C TYR A 168 -10.23 -9.48 6.85
N PRO A 169 -11.36 -9.06 6.25
CA PRO A 169 -11.53 -9.02 4.80
C PRO A 169 -10.87 -7.79 4.17
N ILE A 170 -10.31 -7.94 2.96
CA ILE A 170 -9.89 -6.81 2.12
C ILE A 170 -10.93 -6.61 1.02
N LEU A 171 -11.08 -7.57 0.10
CA LEU A 171 -12.15 -7.58 -0.89
C LEU A 171 -12.78 -8.98 -0.94
N PRO A 172 -13.77 -9.31 -0.11
CA PRO A 172 -14.41 -10.61 -0.18
C PRO A 172 -15.27 -10.71 -1.44
N LEU A 173 -15.37 -11.91 -2.01
CA LEU A 173 -16.40 -12.20 -3.01
C LEU A 173 -17.72 -12.40 -2.27
N VAL A 174 -18.69 -11.52 -2.53
CA VAL A 174 -20.04 -11.64 -1.99
C VAL A 174 -20.88 -12.48 -2.95
N LYS A 175 -21.44 -13.59 -2.48
CA LYS A 175 -22.46 -14.36 -3.20
C LYS A 175 -23.74 -14.40 -2.38
N HIS A 176 -24.89 -14.48 -3.03
CA HIS A 176 -26.15 -14.72 -2.34
C HIS A 176 -26.48 -16.21 -2.45
N SER A 177 -26.89 -16.82 -1.33
CA SER A 177 -27.45 -18.17 -1.36
C SER A 177 -28.80 -18.19 -2.07
N GLU A 178 -29.33 -19.39 -2.36
CA GLU A 178 -30.69 -19.55 -2.90
C GLU A 178 -31.77 -18.93 -1.99
N ALA A 179 -31.50 -18.82 -0.69
CA ALA A 179 -32.35 -18.15 0.30
C ALA A 179 -32.10 -16.64 0.43
N GLY A 180 -31.27 -16.04 -0.44
CA GLY A 180 -30.97 -14.60 -0.44
C GLY A 180 -29.99 -14.13 0.63
N ILE A 181 -29.34 -15.04 1.37
CA ILE A 181 -28.41 -14.69 2.44
C ILE A 181 -27.02 -14.41 1.85
N PRO A 182 -26.39 -13.26 2.16
CA PRO A 182 -25.04 -12.96 1.68
C PRO A 182 -24.00 -13.89 2.34
N GLN A 183 -23.16 -14.50 1.50
CA GLN A 183 -22.03 -15.35 1.84
C GLN A 183 -20.75 -14.67 1.37
N LEU A 184 -19.81 -14.50 2.29
CA LEU A 184 -18.52 -13.88 2.02
C LEU A 184 -17.46 -14.95 1.80
N PHE A 185 -16.81 -14.91 0.64
CA PHE A 185 -15.70 -15.80 0.30
C PHE A 185 -14.40 -15.02 0.28
N ARG A 186 -13.41 -15.51 1.01
CA ARG A 186 -12.09 -14.91 1.06
C ARG A 186 -11.39 -15.05 -0.29
N ARG A 187 -10.95 -13.93 -0.87
CA ARG A 187 -10.09 -13.94 -2.06
C ARG A 187 -8.70 -14.48 -1.70
N ASN A 188 -8.05 -15.09 -2.68
CA ASN A 188 -6.67 -15.56 -2.53
C ASN A 188 -5.73 -14.36 -2.32
N PRO A 189 -5.03 -14.25 -1.16
CA PRO A 189 -4.15 -13.12 -0.85
C PRO A 189 -3.07 -12.85 -1.90
N LYS A 190 -2.61 -13.89 -2.61
CA LYS A 190 -1.59 -13.79 -3.67
C LYS A 190 -2.05 -13.02 -4.90
N LEU A 191 -3.35 -12.72 -5.00
CA LEU A 191 -3.97 -11.97 -6.08
C LEU A 191 -4.29 -10.53 -5.65
N CYS A 192 -3.93 -10.16 -4.42
CA CYS A 192 -4.12 -8.82 -3.87
C CYS A 192 -3.09 -7.88 -4.50
N THR A 193 -3.53 -6.69 -4.87
CA THR A 193 -2.76 -5.57 -5.41
C THR A 193 -2.80 -4.39 -4.42
N PRO A 194 -1.85 -3.43 -4.47
CA PRO A 194 -1.91 -2.25 -3.60
C PRO A 194 -3.24 -1.51 -3.68
N SER A 195 -3.83 -1.39 -4.89
CA SER A 195 -5.13 -0.75 -5.10
C SER A 195 -6.31 -1.46 -4.44
N ASP A 196 -6.21 -2.76 -4.15
CA ASP A 196 -7.31 -3.48 -3.49
C ASP A 196 -7.58 -2.94 -2.07
N PHE A 197 -6.58 -2.35 -1.41
CA PHE A 197 -6.77 -1.65 -0.13
C PHE A 197 -7.50 -0.31 -0.30
N ASP A 198 -7.22 0.41 -1.38
CA ASP A 198 -7.88 1.69 -1.73
C ASP A 198 -9.36 1.48 -2.10
N PHE A 199 -9.65 0.41 -2.85
CA PHE A 199 -11.02 0.07 -3.27
C PHE A 199 -11.84 -0.67 -2.20
N SER A 200 -11.21 -1.12 -1.12
CA SER A 200 -11.89 -1.92 -0.12
C SER A 200 -12.94 -1.11 0.64
N PRO A 201 -14.20 -1.58 0.77
CA PRO A 201 -15.19 -0.93 1.61
C PRO A 201 -14.93 -1.15 3.11
N TYR A 202 -13.89 -1.91 3.46
CA TYR A 202 -13.46 -2.17 4.83
C TYR A 202 -12.28 -1.27 5.21
N PHE A 203 -11.79 -0.41 4.33
CA PHE A 203 -10.70 0.50 4.65
C PHE A 203 -11.15 1.95 4.44
N ASP A 204 -10.91 2.79 5.45
CA ASP A 204 -11.06 4.23 5.35
C ASP A 204 -9.85 4.80 4.60
N VAL A 205 -10.11 5.61 3.57
CA VAL A 205 -9.07 6.27 2.79
C VAL A 205 -8.80 7.66 3.36
N ILE A 206 -7.62 7.82 3.95
CA ILE A 206 -7.17 9.07 4.55
C ILE A 206 -6.12 9.71 3.64
N LYS A 207 -6.41 10.94 3.18
CA LYS A 207 -5.49 11.76 2.41
C LYS A 207 -4.63 12.59 3.36
N TYR A 208 -3.35 12.70 3.05
CA TYR A 208 -2.45 13.61 3.73
C TYR A 208 -2.36 14.92 2.94
N SER A 209 -2.77 16.03 3.55
CA SER A 209 -2.55 17.36 2.99
C SER A 209 -1.15 17.83 3.36
N PHE A 210 -0.42 18.43 2.41
CA PHE A 210 0.87 19.08 2.66
C PHE A 210 0.74 20.35 3.52
N VAL A 211 -0.49 20.78 3.79
CA VAL A 211 -0.77 21.90 4.67
C VAL A 211 -1.54 21.45 5.90
N ASP A 212 -1.07 21.85 7.08
CA ASP A 212 -1.68 21.62 8.40
C ASP A 212 -2.96 22.46 8.58
N PHE A 213 -3.90 22.32 7.63
CA PHE A 213 -5.19 23.01 7.62
C PHE A 213 -6.35 22.09 7.97
N TYR A 214 -6.09 20.97 8.64
CA TYR A 214 -7.12 20.01 9.06
C TYR A 214 -8.27 20.62 9.90
N GLN A 215 -8.10 21.85 10.40
CA GLN A 215 -9.08 22.59 11.18
C GLN A 215 -9.52 23.94 10.57
N ALA A 216 -8.97 24.34 9.42
CA ALA A 216 -9.40 25.57 8.77
C ALA A 216 -10.55 25.24 7.82
N ASP A 217 -11.68 25.93 7.97
CA ASP A 217 -12.72 25.93 6.94
C ASP A 217 -12.08 26.30 5.59
N TYR A 218 -12.50 25.64 4.51
CA TYR A 218 -11.93 25.82 3.17
C TYR A 218 -11.91 27.29 2.70
N GLU A 219 -12.75 28.13 3.30
CA GLU A 219 -12.89 29.57 3.10
C GLU A 219 -11.69 30.38 3.64
N LEU A 220 -10.94 29.82 4.58
CA LEU A 220 -9.74 30.43 5.17
C LEU A 220 -8.47 30.12 4.38
N PHE A 221 -8.57 29.33 3.31
CA PHE A 221 -7.43 29.01 2.47
C PHE A 221 -7.02 30.26 1.67
N PRO A 222 -5.71 30.59 1.63
CA PRO A 222 -5.20 31.78 0.95
C PRO A 222 -5.15 31.54 -0.57
N TRP A 223 -6.29 31.21 -1.18
CA TRP A 223 -6.42 31.05 -2.63
C TRP A 223 -6.21 32.37 -3.40
N SER A 224 -6.29 33.50 -2.70
CA SER A 224 -6.05 34.84 -3.22
C SER A 224 -4.75 35.42 -2.64
N SER A 225 -3.60 34.93 -3.08
CA SER A 225 -2.36 35.66 -2.89
C SER A 225 -2.23 36.72 -3.99
N ASP A 226 -1.98 37.99 -3.62
CA ASP A 226 -1.63 39.08 -4.56
C ASP A 226 -0.26 38.89 -5.24
N SER A 227 0.32 37.70 -5.16
CA SER A 227 1.57 37.34 -5.81
C SER A 227 1.34 37.19 -7.30
N LEU A 228 2.06 37.98 -8.10
CA LEU A 228 2.09 37.83 -9.55
C LEU A 228 2.66 36.47 -9.91
N LEU A 229 1.87 35.67 -10.62
CA LEU A 229 2.31 34.42 -11.24
C LEU A 229 3.26 34.72 -12.41
N GLU A 230 4.26 33.87 -12.61
CA GLU A 230 5.13 33.96 -13.78
C GLU A 230 4.33 33.70 -15.07
N SER A 231 4.85 34.12 -16.22
CA SER A 231 4.13 34.01 -17.51
C SER A 231 3.75 32.58 -17.86
N GLU A 232 4.57 31.59 -17.48
CA GLU A 232 4.27 30.17 -17.70
C GLU A 232 3.22 29.63 -16.72
N GLU A 233 3.10 30.23 -15.53
CA GLU A 233 2.13 29.83 -14.50
C GLU A 233 0.72 30.35 -14.83
N ASN A 234 0.60 31.52 -15.47
CA ASN A 234 -0.69 32.09 -15.88
C ASN A 234 -1.50 31.20 -16.85
N ASP A 235 -0.84 30.30 -17.59
CA ASP A 235 -1.53 29.34 -18.46
C ASP A 235 -2.24 28.21 -17.67
N PHE A 236 -1.82 27.96 -16.42
CA PHE A 236 -2.31 26.86 -15.60
C PHE A 236 -3.24 27.29 -14.45
N PHE A 237 -3.28 28.59 -14.12
CA PHE A 237 -4.04 29.11 -12.99
C PHE A 237 -5.01 30.21 -13.43
N ILE A 238 -6.17 30.27 -12.77
CA ILE A 238 -7.15 31.35 -12.97
C ILE A 238 -6.78 32.48 -12.02
N ASP A 239 -6.58 33.71 -12.53
CA ASP A 239 -6.47 34.88 -11.67
C ASP A 239 -7.79 35.00 -10.89
N PRO A 240 -7.76 35.06 -9.54
CA PRO A 240 -8.96 35.25 -8.74
C PRO A 240 -9.82 36.46 -9.15
N LYS A 241 -9.23 37.44 -9.86
CA LYS A 241 -9.93 38.63 -10.39
C LYS A 241 -10.69 38.37 -11.70
N ASP A 242 -10.37 37.29 -12.40
CA ASP A 242 -10.97 36.88 -13.67
C ASP A 242 -12.07 35.82 -13.49
N ALA A 243 -12.34 35.38 -12.25
CA ALA A 243 -13.34 34.38 -11.88
C ALA A 243 -14.72 34.94 -11.53
#